data_AF-A0A1E4TWQ4-F1
#
_entry.id   AF-A0A1E4TWQ4-F1
#
_cell.length_a   1.000
_cell.length_b   1.000
_cell.length_c   1.000
_cell.angle_alpha   90.00
_cell.angle_beta   90.00
_cell.angle_gamma   90.00
#
_symmetry.space_group_name_H-M   'P 1'
#
loop_
_entity.id
_entity.type
_entity.pdbx_description
1 polymer ?
#
loop_
_entity_poly.entity_id
_entity_poly.type
_entity_poly.pdbx_seq_one_letter_code
_entity_poly.pdbx_strand_id
1 'polypeptide(L)'
;MSSKLCGICNSNESRYKCPKCGIKYCSVTCFKSEAHIHDHTKETDVNGENVISLEPQEDHDVESGSGTSVDDDDKLFQKLLNDPKIKALLQEKTLRFHLTVLFKILNDPKILSKEYDKENRLEIANKKLVNLRVKGIEENELVEEFCCRVIELLEEDDKRDKNDNLRI
;
A
#
# COMPACT_ATOMS: atom_id res chain seq x y z
N MET A 1 11.47 14.65 -38.19
CA MET A 1 11.73 14.34 -36.77
C MET A 1 10.40 14.28 -36.05
N SER A 2 10.01 13.13 -35.48
CA SER A 2 8.69 12.96 -34.85
C SER A 2 8.80 13.03 -33.32
N SER A 3 9.03 14.24 -32.83
CA SER A 3 9.07 14.57 -31.39
C SER A 3 7.79 14.13 -30.70
N LYS A 4 7.91 13.22 -29.72
CA LYS A 4 6.75 12.66 -29.02
C LYS A 4 6.35 13.60 -27.89
N LEU A 5 5.22 14.29 -28.04
CA LEU A 5 4.71 15.25 -27.06
C LEU A 5 4.39 14.61 -25.70
N CYS A 6 4.36 15.43 -24.66
CA CYS A 6 3.91 15.09 -23.31
C CYS A 6 2.41 14.76 -23.32
N GLY A 7 2.02 13.52 -23.00
CA GLY A 7 0.62 13.08 -22.98
C GLY A 7 -0.21 13.58 -21.79
N ILE A 8 0.26 14.60 -21.06
CA ILE A 8 -0.40 15.18 -19.88
C ILE A 8 -0.73 16.67 -20.11
N CYS A 9 0.07 17.38 -20.92
CA CYS A 9 -0.18 18.80 -21.25
C CYS A 9 -0.17 19.09 -22.75
N ASN A 10 0.28 18.14 -23.58
CA ASN A 10 0.42 18.19 -25.04
C ASN A 10 1.25 19.37 -25.62
N SER A 11 1.71 20.32 -24.81
CA SER A 11 2.39 21.55 -25.26
C SER A 11 3.91 21.44 -25.40
N ASN A 12 4.53 20.40 -24.82
CA ASN A 12 5.99 20.26 -24.72
C ASN A 12 6.42 18.84 -25.13
N GLU A 13 7.64 18.68 -25.66
CA GLU A 13 8.21 17.36 -25.95
C GLU A 13 8.38 16.52 -24.66
N SER A 14 8.08 15.22 -24.74
CA SER A 14 8.27 14.30 -23.63
C SER A 14 9.73 13.90 -23.46
N ARG A 15 10.22 13.98 -22.21
CA ARG A 15 11.61 13.69 -21.84
C ARG A 15 11.73 12.47 -20.92
N TYR A 16 10.61 12.01 -20.36
CA TYR A 16 10.52 10.96 -19.36
C TYR A 16 9.30 10.06 -19.59
N LYS A 17 9.31 8.85 -18.99
CA LYS A 17 8.19 7.89 -19.00
C LYS A 17 7.78 7.56 -17.56
N CYS A 18 6.50 7.54 -17.26
CA CYS A 18 5.98 7.11 -15.96
C CYS A 18 6.14 5.60 -15.80
N PRO A 19 6.71 5.09 -14.69
CA PRO A 19 6.85 3.66 -14.46
C PRO A 19 5.55 2.97 -14.03
N LYS A 20 4.51 3.72 -13.62
CA LYS A 20 3.21 3.19 -13.19
C LYS A 20 2.25 3.01 -14.36
N CYS A 21 1.81 4.10 -14.99
CA CYS A 21 0.84 4.09 -16.09
C CYS A 21 1.48 4.17 -17.49
N GLY A 22 2.81 4.10 -17.61
CA GLY A 22 3.52 4.09 -18.88
C GLY A 22 3.53 5.39 -19.70
N ILE A 23 2.75 6.41 -19.31
CA ILE A 23 2.59 7.67 -20.06
C ILE A 23 3.90 8.48 -20.15
N LYS A 24 4.06 9.27 -21.22
CA LYS A 24 5.26 10.07 -21.47
C LYS A 24 5.03 11.54 -21.12
N TYR A 25 5.98 12.16 -20.42
CA TYR A 25 5.83 13.50 -19.87
C TYR A 25 7.08 14.38 -20.06
N CYS A 26 6.91 15.71 -20.12
CA CYS A 26 8.01 16.66 -20.37
C CYS A 26 8.86 16.95 -19.13
N SER A 27 8.26 17.07 -17.94
CA SER A 27 8.96 17.39 -16.68
C SER A 27 8.17 16.95 -15.44
N VAL A 28 8.77 17.11 -14.26
CA VAL A 28 8.19 16.72 -12.97
C VAL A 28 6.87 17.45 -12.65
N THR A 29 6.60 18.63 -13.25
CA THR A 29 5.30 19.32 -13.07
C THR A 29 4.15 18.50 -13.65
N CYS A 30 4.34 17.93 -14.85
CA CYS A 30 3.36 17.02 -15.46
C CYS A 30 3.29 15.70 -14.69
N PHE A 31 4.41 15.17 -14.19
CA PHE A 31 4.42 13.95 -13.37
C PHE A 31 3.64 14.10 -12.05
N LYS A 32 3.46 15.33 -11.54
CA LYS A 32 2.67 15.63 -10.33
C LYS A 32 1.35 16.36 -10.61
N SER A 33 0.93 16.44 -11.88
CA SER A 33 -0.33 17.11 -12.25
C SER A 33 -1.53 16.23 -11.88
N GLU A 34 -2.65 16.84 -11.53
CA GLU A 34 -3.94 16.17 -11.34
C GLU A 34 -4.43 15.49 -12.64
N ALA A 35 -4.02 16.00 -13.80
CA ALA A 35 -4.23 15.36 -15.11
C ALA A 35 -3.37 14.09 -15.32
N HIS A 36 -2.46 13.76 -14.41
CA HIS A 36 -1.67 12.52 -14.45
C HIS A 36 -2.39 11.39 -13.71
N ILE A 37 -3.61 11.06 -14.15
CA ILE A 37 -4.41 9.97 -13.58
C ILE A 37 -3.69 8.64 -13.82
N HIS A 38 -3.54 7.83 -12.76
CA HIS A 38 -2.97 6.48 -12.84
C HIS A 38 -4.14 5.52 -12.70
N ASP A 39 -4.65 5.04 -13.83
CA ASP A 39 -5.86 4.21 -13.81
C ASP A 39 -5.60 2.84 -13.17
N HIS A 40 -5.98 2.75 -11.90
CA HIS A 40 -6.28 1.51 -11.22
C HIS A 40 -7.51 1.76 -10.36
N THR A 41 -8.67 1.33 -10.87
CA THR A 41 -9.98 1.25 -10.21
C THR A 41 -10.62 2.57 -9.74
N LYS A 42 -11.66 2.99 -10.48
CA LYS A 42 -13.09 3.01 -10.05
C LYS A 42 -13.45 3.70 -8.71
N GLU A 43 -14.45 4.59 -8.58
CA GLU A 43 -15.37 5.36 -9.48
C GLU A 43 -15.82 6.62 -8.70
N THR A 44 -16.55 7.65 -9.18
CA THR A 44 -17.12 8.06 -10.47
C THR A 44 -17.02 9.60 -10.58
N ASP A 45 -16.82 10.18 -11.76
CA ASP A 45 -17.67 11.30 -12.26
C ASP A 45 -17.47 11.51 -13.78
N VAL A 46 -18.49 11.19 -14.59
CA VAL A 46 -18.60 11.63 -15.99
C VAL A 46 -20.08 11.80 -16.33
N ASN A 47 -20.46 13.03 -16.70
CA ASN A 47 -21.72 13.32 -17.36
C ASN A 47 -21.42 13.74 -18.82
N GLY A 48 -22.16 13.20 -19.79
CA GLY A 48 -22.07 13.58 -21.21
C GLY A 48 -21.24 12.66 -22.13
N GLU A 49 -21.91 11.72 -22.79
CA GLU A 49 -22.01 11.53 -24.27
C GLU A 49 -20.71 11.61 -25.15
N ASN A 50 -20.45 10.75 -26.17
CA ASN A 50 -21.32 9.83 -26.94
C ASN A 50 -20.49 8.72 -27.71
N VAL A 51 -20.67 7.41 -27.39
CA VAL A 51 -20.15 6.16 -28.04
C VAL A 51 -18.62 6.15 -28.43
N ILE A 52 -17.98 5.42 -29.39
CA ILE A 52 -18.24 4.41 -30.46
C ILE A 52 -17.12 3.31 -30.34
N SER A 53 -17.37 2.00 -30.16
CA SER A 53 -17.43 0.86 -31.14
C SER A 53 -16.32 0.77 -32.22
N LEU A 54 -15.67 -0.36 -32.57
CA LEU A 54 -15.76 -1.82 -32.22
C LEU A 54 -14.33 -2.44 -32.10
N GLU A 55 -14.02 -3.33 -31.13
CA GLU A 55 -13.90 -4.82 -31.22
C GLU A 55 -12.63 -5.37 -31.96
N PRO A 56 -12.38 -6.70 -32.12
CA PRO A 56 -11.55 -7.44 -31.14
C PRO A 56 -10.47 -8.37 -31.76
N GLN A 57 -9.35 -8.62 -31.05
CA GLN A 57 -8.45 -9.77 -31.32
C GLN A 57 -7.84 -10.35 -30.03
N GLU A 58 -7.45 -11.62 -30.10
CA GLU A 58 -7.30 -12.56 -28.98
C GLU A 58 -5.83 -12.87 -28.62
N ASP A 59 -5.64 -13.72 -27.60
CA ASP A 59 -4.43 -14.46 -27.21
C ASP A 59 -3.05 -13.75 -27.15
N HIS A 60 -2.49 -13.74 -25.94
CA HIS A 60 -1.46 -14.76 -25.68
C HIS A 60 -1.28 -15.11 -24.20
N ASP A 61 -1.09 -16.40 -23.95
CA ASP A 61 -0.71 -16.98 -22.66
C ASP A 61 0.70 -16.55 -22.20
N VAL A 62 0.85 -16.30 -20.89
CA VAL A 62 2.11 -16.50 -20.16
C VAL A 62 1.82 -16.86 -18.70
N GLU A 63 1.74 -18.17 -18.44
CA GLU A 63 2.02 -18.75 -17.13
C GLU A 63 3.46 -18.46 -16.62
N SER A 64 3.74 -18.88 -15.38
CA SER A 64 5.03 -18.78 -14.65
C SER A 64 5.32 -17.41 -13.98
N GLY A 65 5.75 -17.36 -12.71
CA GLY A 65 6.03 -18.46 -11.78
C GLY A 65 7.27 -18.18 -10.93
N SER A 66 7.09 -17.91 -9.64
CA SER A 66 8.21 -17.81 -8.69
C SER A 66 7.71 -18.17 -7.29
N GLY A 67 7.97 -19.41 -6.85
CA GLY A 67 7.57 -19.88 -5.53
C GLY A 67 8.53 -19.40 -4.45
N THR A 68 7.99 -18.89 -3.35
CA THR A 68 8.71 -18.65 -2.09
C THR A 68 7.68 -18.71 -0.95
N SER A 69 7.57 -19.86 -0.27
CA SER A 69 6.85 -20.06 1.00
C SER A 69 5.58 -19.22 1.20
N VAL A 70 4.58 -19.41 0.33
CA VAL A 70 3.31 -18.66 0.34
C VAL A 70 2.26 -19.46 1.11
N ASP A 71 2.20 -19.30 2.42
CA ASP A 71 1.15 -19.97 3.21
C ASP A 71 0.70 -19.20 4.46
N ASP A 72 1.59 -18.82 5.40
CA ASP A 72 1.10 -18.44 6.75
C ASP A 72 0.96 -16.92 6.97
N ASP A 73 1.96 -16.12 6.58
CA ASP A 73 1.86 -14.65 6.61
C ASP A 73 0.65 -14.14 5.82
N ASP A 74 0.41 -14.67 4.62
CA ASP A 74 -0.74 -14.28 3.79
C ASP A 74 -2.09 -14.68 4.41
N LYS A 75 -2.20 -15.85 5.06
CA LYS A 75 -3.41 -16.22 5.82
C LYS A 75 -3.66 -15.25 6.98
N LEU A 76 -2.62 -14.88 7.72
CA LEU A 76 -2.69 -13.89 8.80
C LEU A 76 -3.11 -12.51 8.27
N PHE A 77 -2.47 -12.00 7.21
CA PHE A 77 -2.84 -10.73 6.61
C PHE A 77 -4.27 -10.75 6.06
N GLN A 78 -4.73 -11.85 5.46
CA GLN A 78 -6.12 -12.00 5.02
C GLN A 78 -7.10 -12.07 6.21
N LYS A 79 -6.74 -12.71 7.33
CA LYS A 79 -7.55 -12.69 8.57
C LYS A 79 -7.68 -11.26 9.10
N LEU A 80 -6.56 -10.55 9.23
CA LEU A 80 -6.47 -9.17 9.69
C LEU A 80 -7.26 -8.20 8.77
N LEU A 81 -7.09 -8.34 7.45
CA LEU A 81 -7.81 -7.54 6.46
C LEU A 81 -9.30 -7.86 6.38
N ASN A 82 -9.75 -9.01 6.88
CA ASN A 82 -11.17 -9.38 6.89
C ASN A 82 -11.91 -9.01 8.17
N ASP A 83 -11.22 -8.89 9.31
CA ASP A 83 -11.79 -8.51 10.60
C ASP A 83 -12.55 -7.15 10.53
N PRO A 84 -13.82 -7.09 10.95
CA PRO A 84 -14.65 -5.89 10.80
C PRO A 84 -14.23 -4.75 11.74
N LYS A 85 -13.64 -5.05 12.90
CA LYS A 85 -13.14 -4.04 13.84
C LYS A 85 -11.86 -3.40 13.29
N ILE A 86 -10.96 -4.20 12.74
CA ILE A 86 -9.77 -3.70 12.02
C ILE A 86 -10.18 -2.85 10.81
N LYS A 87 -11.16 -3.28 10.00
CA LYS A 87 -11.69 -2.47 8.90
C LYS A 87 -12.22 -1.12 9.36
N ALA A 88 -12.97 -1.07 10.47
CA ALA A 88 -13.49 0.18 11.03
C ALA A 88 -12.35 1.09 11.55
N LEU A 89 -11.43 0.56 12.35
CA LEU A 89 -10.28 1.30 12.85
C LEU A 89 -9.41 1.85 11.71
N LEU A 90 -9.18 1.08 10.64
CA LEU A 90 -8.42 1.52 9.46
C LEU A 90 -9.13 2.59 8.62
N GLN A 91 -10.39 2.95 8.89
CA GLN A 91 -11.01 4.14 8.31
C GLN A 91 -10.59 5.42 9.04
N GLU A 92 -10.20 5.34 10.31
CA GLU A 92 -9.92 6.52 11.13
C GLU A 92 -8.69 7.31 10.69
N LYS A 93 -8.89 8.62 10.50
CA LYS A 93 -7.88 9.52 9.92
C LYS A 93 -6.62 9.60 10.78
N THR A 94 -6.80 9.61 12.11
CA THR A 94 -5.72 9.67 13.10
C THR A 94 -4.89 8.39 13.08
N LEU A 95 -5.53 7.21 13.15
CA LEU A 95 -4.82 5.93 13.07
C LEU A 95 -4.07 5.79 11.73
N ARG A 96 -4.74 6.08 10.61
CA ARG A 96 -4.11 6.06 9.28
C ARG A 96 -2.89 6.97 9.19
N PHE A 97 -2.91 8.15 9.83
CA PHE A 97 -1.76 9.04 9.89
C PHE A 97 -0.59 8.40 10.65
N HIS A 98 -0.81 7.86 11.84
CA HIS A 98 0.23 7.21 12.64
C HIS A 98 0.81 5.97 11.93
N LEU A 99 -0.04 5.11 11.36
CA LEU A 99 0.40 3.97 10.54
C LEU A 99 1.19 4.41 9.30
N THR A 100 0.81 5.52 8.66
CA THR A 100 1.56 6.09 7.52
C THR A 100 2.95 6.61 7.94
N VAL A 101 3.10 7.14 9.16
CA VAL A 101 4.40 7.55 9.71
C VAL A 101 5.28 6.33 9.96
N LEU A 102 4.75 5.29 10.62
CA LEU A 102 5.48 4.03 10.86
C LEU A 102 5.90 3.35 9.54
N PHE A 103 4.99 3.27 8.57
CA PHE A 103 5.27 2.74 7.24
C PHE A 103 6.42 3.49 6.54
N LYS A 104 6.46 4.82 6.65
CA LYS A 104 7.56 5.64 6.10
C LYS A 104 8.89 5.40 6.80
N ILE A 105 8.91 5.26 8.13
CA ILE A 105 10.13 4.96 8.89
C ILE A 105 10.73 3.62 8.45
N LEU A 106 9.89 2.61 8.22
CA LEU A 106 10.34 1.28 7.76
C LEU A 106 10.82 1.29 6.30
N ASN A 107 10.09 1.95 5.40
CA ASN A 107 10.19 1.77 3.95
C ASN A 107 10.85 2.92 3.16
N ASP A 108 11.07 4.12 3.73
CA ASP A 108 11.68 5.23 2.98
C ASP A 108 13.21 5.31 3.21
N PRO A 109 14.04 4.90 2.22
CA PRO A 109 15.50 4.95 2.32
C PRO A 109 16.08 6.37 2.16
N LYS A 110 15.26 7.42 2.23
CA LYS A 110 15.67 8.84 2.14
C LYS A 110 15.44 9.63 3.42
N ILE A 111 14.62 9.12 4.35
CA ILE A 111 14.40 9.77 5.67
C ILE A 111 15.64 9.60 6.57
N LEU A 112 16.42 8.54 6.33
CA LEU A 112 17.65 8.21 7.04
C LEU A 112 18.80 8.06 6.04
N SER A 113 20.02 8.45 6.44
CA SER A 113 21.24 8.35 5.62
C SER A 113 21.53 6.90 5.19
N LYS A 114 22.39 6.74 4.17
CA LYS A 114 22.85 5.43 3.63
C LYS A 114 23.45 4.47 4.67
N GLU A 115 23.72 4.94 5.88
CA GLU A 115 24.33 4.18 6.98
C GLU A 115 23.30 3.45 7.85
N TYR A 116 22.00 3.74 7.72
CA TYR A 116 20.95 3.08 8.51
C TYR A 116 20.36 1.87 7.78
N ASP A 117 20.74 0.69 8.26
CA ASP A 117 20.31 -0.61 7.78
C ASP A 117 18.83 -0.93 8.12
N LYS A 118 18.37 -2.17 7.88
CA LYS A 118 16.99 -2.59 8.19
C LYS A 118 16.71 -2.60 9.69
N GLU A 119 17.66 -3.05 10.52
CA GLU A 119 17.51 -3.20 11.97
C GLU A 119 17.34 -1.84 12.65
N ASN A 120 18.17 -0.85 12.30
CA ASN A 120 18.02 0.52 12.80
C ASN A 120 16.63 1.12 12.47
N ARG A 121 16.09 0.88 11.27
CA ARG A 121 14.76 1.39 10.90
C ARG A 121 13.63 0.70 11.68
N LEU A 122 13.77 -0.60 11.94
CA LEU A 122 12.86 -1.33 12.81
C LEU A 122 12.92 -0.82 14.26
N GLU A 123 14.11 -0.53 14.78
CA GLU A 123 14.27 0.02 16.14
C GLU A 123 13.61 1.40 16.28
N ILE A 124 13.77 2.29 15.30
CA ILE A 124 13.12 3.62 15.27
C ILE A 124 11.60 3.48 15.15
N ALA A 125 11.10 2.56 14.31
CA ALA A 125 9.66 2.29 14.19
C ALA A 125 9.07 1.73 15.49
N ASN A 126 9.77 0.81 16.16
CA ASN A 126 9.36 0.25 17.44
C ASN A 126 9.35 1.32 18.55
N LYS A 127 10.38 2.17 18.64
CA LYS A 127 10.41 3.33 19.55
C LYS A 127 9.22 4.27 19.30
N LYS A 128 8.90 4.54 18.03
CA LYS A 128 7.75 5.39 17.68
C LYS A 128 6.41 4.72 18.02
N LEU A 129 6.27 3.41 17.83
CA LEU A 129 5.06 2.67 18.18
C LEU A 129 4.86 2.62 19.70
N VAL A 130 5.91 2.36 20.48
CA VAL A 130 5.86 2.37 21.95
C VAL A 130 5.43 3.74 22.48
N ASN A 131 5.88 4.85 21.87
CA ASN A 131 5.42 6.19 22.24
C ASN A 131 3.93 6.44 21.97
N LEU A 132 3.31 5.73 21.02
CA LEU A 132 1.89 5.88 20.64
C LEU A 132 0.96 4.92 21.40
N ARG A 133 1.52 3.89 22.04
CA ARG A 133 0.80 2.91 22.87
C ARG A 133 0.55 3.42 24.28
N VAL A 134 -0.20 2.66 25.06
CA VAL A 134 -0.52 2.96 26.47
C VAL A 134 0.75 3.19 27.31
N LYS A 135 0.76 4.27 28.11
CA LYS A 135 1.91 4.83 28.85
C LYS A 135 2.99 5.49 27.99
N GLY A 136 2.75 5.66 26.69
CA GLY A 136 3.61 6.39 25.77
C GLY A 136 3.46 7.91 25.89
N ILE A 137 4.48 8.67 25.48
CA ILE A 137 4.44 10.15 25.51
C ILE A 137 3.54 10.79 24.44
N GLU A 138 3.07 10.00 23.49
CA GLU A 138 2.16 10.37 22.39
C GLU A 138 0.96 9.39 22.36
N GLU A 139 0.57 8.84 23.52
CA GLU A 139 -0.46 7.82 23.67
C GLU A 139 -1.73 8.14 22.87
N ASN A 140 -2.19 7.17 22.07
CA ASN A 140 -3.34 7.32 21.20
C ASN A 140 -4.26 6.10 21.30
N GLU A 141 -5.49 6.32 21.80
CA GLU A 141 -6.48 5.27 22.05
C GLU A 141 -6.75 4.38 20.82
N LEU A 142 -6.80 4.96 19.62
CA LEU A 142 -7.02 4.22 18.37
C LEU A 142 -5.81 3.38 17.95
N VAL A 143 -4.58 3.79 18.29
CA VAL A 143 -3.36 3.00 18.06
C VAL A 143 -3.30 1.83 19.05
N GLU A 144 -3.62 2.07 20.32
CA GLU A 144 -3.66 1.00 21.32
C GLU A 144 -4.78 -0.01 21.00
N GLU A 145 -5.99 0.44 20.67
CA GLU A 145 -7.10 -0.45 20.31
C GLU A 145 -6.80 -1.28 19.05
N PHE A 146 -6.16 -0.67 18.04
CA PHE A 146 -5.67 -1.39 16.87
C PHE A 146 -4.61 -2.43 17.26
N CYS A 147 -3.59 -2.05 18.02
CA CYS A 147 -2.55 -2.97 18.47
C CYS A 147 -3.10 -4.14 19.30
N CYS A 148 -4.05 -3.87 20.21
CA CYS A 148 -4.75 -4.91 20.96
C CYS A 148 -5.50 -5.86 20.03
N ARG A 149 -6.29 -5.38 19.07
CA ARG A 149 -7.01 -6.27 18.15
C ARG A 149 -6.07 -7.07 17.23
N VAL A 150 -4.93 -6.51 16.82
CA VAL A 150 -3.88 -7.27 16.10
C VAL A 150 -3.32 -8.40 16.98
N ILE A 151 -3.01 -8.12 18.25
CA ILE A 151 -2.46 -9.12 19.18
C ILE A 151 -3.49 -10.21 19.51
N GLU A 152 -4.76 -9.86 19.74
CA GLU A 152 -5.85 -10.82 19.89
C GLU A 152 -5.94 -11.78 18.69
N LEU A 153 -5.93 -11.23 17.47
CA LEU A 153 -6.01 -12.02 16.24
C LEU A 153 -4.81 -12.96 16.06
N LEU A 154 -3.60 -12.56 16.48
CA LEU A 154 -2.40 -13.41 16.49
C LEU A 154 -2.52 -14.53 17.53
N GLU A 155 -2.90 -14.20 18.77
CA GLU A 155 -3.04 -15.19 19.85
C GLU A 155 -4.17 -16.20 19.59
N GLU A 156 -5.24 -15.80 18.89
CA GLU A 156 -6.30 -16.71 18.44
C GLU A 156 -5.77 -17.81 17.52
N ASP A 157 -4.80 -17.52 16.65
CA ASP A 157 -4.23 -18.49 15.70
C ASP A 157 -3.28 -19.44 16.44
N ASP A 158 -2.41 -18.86 17.25
CA ASP A 158 -1.46 -19.55 18.13
C ASP A 158 -2.14 -20.55 19.10
N LYS A 159 -3.44 -20.36 19.40
CA LYS A 159 -4.26 -21.27 20.22
C LYS A 159 -4.96 -22.37 19.41
N ARG A 160 -5.25 -22.16 18.12
CA ARG A 160 -5.90 -23.15 17.24
C ARG A 160 -4.92 -24.27 16.86
N ASP A 161 -3.72 -23.91 16.43
CA ASP A 161 -2.70 -24.90 16.02
C ASP A 161 -2.32 -25.84 17.17
N LYS A 162 -2.28 -25.33 18.41
CA LYS A 162 -2.03 -26.12 19.63
C LYS A 162 -3.20 -27.05 20.00
N ASN A 163 -4.43 -26.68 19.66
CA ASN A 163 -5.62 -27.51 19.91
C ASN A 163 -5.75 -28.65 18.90
N ASP A 164 -5.47 -28.40 17.62
CA ASP A 164 -5.60 -29.42 16.58
C ASP A 164 -4.43 -30.43 16.61
N ASN A 165 -3.23 -30.02 17.07
CA ASN A 165 -2.15 -30.95 17.42
C ASN A 165 -2.44 -31.83 18.67
N LEU A 166 -3.46 -31.51 19.47
CA LEU A 166 -3.85 -32.31 20.65
C LEU A 166 -4.98 -33.31 20.34
N ARG A 167 -5.31 -33.50 19.06
CA ARG A 167 -6.44 -34.31 18.58
C ARG A 167 -6.03 -35.60 17.84
N ILE A 168 -4.76 -35.99 17.95
CA ILE A 168 -4.12 -37.16 17.36
C ILE A 168 -3.61 -38.08 18.47
#